data_AF-A0A3D0ZLR5-F1
#
_entry.id   AF-A0A3D0ZLR5-F1
#
_cell.length_a   1.000
_cell.length_b   1.000
_cell.length_c   1.000
_cell.angle_alpha   90.00
_cell.angle_beta   90.00
_cell.angle_gamma   90.00
#
_symmetry.space_group_name_H-M   'P 1'
#
loop_
_entity.id
_entity.type
_entity.pdbx_description
1 polymer ?
#
loop_
_entity_poly.entity_id
_entity_poly.type
_entity_poly.pdbx_seq_one_letter_code
_entity_poly.pdbx_strand_id
1 'polypeptide(L)'
;KQRNALLKSARAGKFTAGHVATLDVWDQHMARAGAELLHARLELVELLRPHLAKAYAQLTDGSKEASAMYRSTLQNLMDDDG
;
A
#
# COMPACT_ATOMS: atom_id res chain seq x y z
N LYS A 1 5.51 4.49 17.73
CA LYS A 1 6.59 4.49 18.75
C LYS A 1 6.65 3.18 19.56
N GLN A 2 5.51 2.58 19.94
CA GLN A 2 5.48 1.33 20.72
C GLN A 2 6.11 0.11 20.02
N ARG A 3 5.84 -0.13 18.72
CA ARG A 3 6.51 -1.18 17.93
C ARG A 3 8.05 -1.08 17.97
N ASN A 4 8.60 0.12 17.84
CA ASN A 4 10.06 0.32 17.91
C ASN A 4 10.62 0.08 19.32
N ALA A 5 9.87 0.39 20.37
CA ALA A 5 10.24 0.04 21.74
C ALA A 5 10.19 -1.48 21.98
N LEU A 6 9.19 -2.16 21.41
CA LEU A 6 9.09 -3.63 21.43
C LEU A 6 10.27 -4.28 20.68
N LEU A 7 10.59 -3.81 19.47
CA LEU A 7 11.74 -4.30 18.71
C LEU A 7 13.08 -4.03 19.40
N LYS A 8 13.20 -2.89 20.10
CA LYS A 8 14.40 -2.57 20.89
C LYS A 8 14.53 -3.46 22.13
N SER A 9 13.45 -3.69 22.86
CA SER A 9 13.45 -4.59 24.03
C SER A 9 13.71 -6.05 23.63
N ALA A 10 13.14 -6.49 22.50
CA ALA A 10 13.44 -7.76 21.86
C ALA A 10 14.91 -7.93 21.46
N ARG A 11 15.59 -6.84 21.04
CA ARG A 11 17.03 -6.85 20.71
C ARG A 11 17.95 -6.75 21.92
N ALA A 12 17.51 -6.10 23.00
CA ALA A 12 18.29 -5.92 24.22
C ALA A 12 18.22 -7.12 25.18
N GLY A 13 17.29 -8.06 24.95
CA GLY A 13 17.11 -9.29 25.71
C GLY A 13 16.83 -10.51 24.83
N LYS A 14 16.30 -11.59 25.42
CA LYS A 14 15.91 -12.79 24.67
C LYS A 14 14.54 -12.56 24.03
N PHE A 15 14.40 -12.82 22.73
CA PHE A 15 13.12 -12.78 22.04
C PHE A 15 12.18 -13.84 22.63
N THR A 16 11.01 -13.42 23.11
CA THR A 16 10.05 -14.32 23.79
C THR A 16 8.79 -14.54 22.96
N ALA A 17 8.05 -15.60 23.27
CA ALA A 17 6.75 -15.86 22.65
C ALA A 17 5.76 -14.68 22.77
N GLY A 18 5.82 -13.93 23.89
CA GLY A 18 5.01 -12.72 24.06
C GLY A 18 5.37 -11.59 23.09
N HIS A 19 6.65 -11.47 22.69
CA HIS A 19 7.07 -10.51 21.67
C HIS A 19 6.53 -10.91 20.28
N VAL A 20 6.57 -12.20 19.93
CA VAL A 20 5.99 -12.73 18.68
C VAL A 20 4.50 -12.43 18.62
N ALA A 21 3.74 -12.86 19.64
CA ALA A 21 2.30 -12.65 19.67
C ALA A 21 1.92 -11.17 19.58
N THR A 22 2.72 -10.29 20.20
CA THR A 22 2.50 -8.85 20.07
C THR A 22 2.78 -8.35 18.65
N LEU A 23 3.89 -8.78 18.02
CA LEU A 23 4.20 -8.41 16.64
C LEU A 23 3.13 -8.91 15.67
N ASP A 24 2.61 -10.13 15.85
CA ASP A 24 1.55 -10.68 15.00
C ASP A 24 0.28 -9.82 15.06
N VAL A 25 -0.13 -9.38 16.25
CA VAL A 25 -1.28 -8.47 16.41
C VAL A 25 -1.01 -7.13 15.72
N TRP A 26 0.21 -6.58 15.82
CA TRP A 26 0.59 -5.37 15.10
C TRP A 26 0.52 -5.56 13.59
N ASP A 27 1.02 -6.68 13.07
CA ASP A 27 1.03 -6.97 11.65
C ASP A 27 -0.40 -7.15 11.12
N GLN A 28 -1.30 -7.78 11.88
CA GLN A 28 -2.73 -7.86 11.55
C GLN A 28 -3.40 -6.48 11.48
N HIS A 29 -3.14 -5.60 12.46
CA HIS A 29 -3.68 -4.23 12.44
C HIS A 29 -3.15 -3.42 11.26
N MET A 30 -1.85 -3.55 10.95
CA MET A 30 -1.23 -2.87 9.80
C MET A 30 -1.74 -3.42 8.47
N ALA A 31 -1.94 -4.74 8.35
CA ALA A 31 -2.51 -5.36 7.17
C ALA A 31 -3.94 -4.87 6.92
N ARG A 32 -4.77 -4.80 7.97
CA ARG A 32 -6.15 -4.27 7.87
C ARG A 32 -6.17 -2.81 7.42
N ALA A 33 -5.46 -1.93 8.14
CA ALA A 33 -5.42 -0.51 7.80
C ALA A 33 -4.80 -0.28 6.41
N GLY A 34 -3.78 -1.07 6.05
CA GLY A 34 -3.15 -1.04 4.73
C GLY A 34 -4.09 -1.48 3.62
N ALA A 35 -4.93 -2.50 3.84
CA ALA A 35 -5.93 -2.95 2.88
C ALA A 35 -7.02 -1.89 2.63
N GLU A 36 -7.54 -1.28 3.70
CA GLU A 36 -8.51 -0.19 3.61
C GLU A 36 -7.94 1.01 2.83
N LEU A 37 -6.68 1.40 3.13
CA LEU A 37 -5.99 2.47 2.40
C LEU A 37 -5.73 2.12 0.94
N LEU A 38 -5.30 0.90 0.65
CA LEU A 38 -5.02 0.44 -0.72
C LEU A 38 -6.30 0.45 -1.56
N HIS A 39 -7.41 -0.05 -1.00
CA HIS A 39 -8.71 -0.04 -1.65
C HIS A 39 -9.12 1.38 -2.05
N ALA A 40 -9.08 2.33 -1.10
CA ALA A 40 -9.43 3.72 -1.36
C ALA A 40 -8.51 4.37 -2.43
N ARG A 41 -7.21 4.02 -2.45
CA ARG A 41 -6.28 4.51 -3.47
C ARG A 41 -6.60 3.97 -4.87
N LEU A 42 -6.96 2.69 -4.98
CA LEU A 42 -7.34 2.09 -6.25
C LEU A 42 -8.64 2.70 -6.76
N GLU A 43 -9.65 2.82 -5.91
CA GLU A 43 -10.91 3.48 -6.23
C GLU A 43 -10.69 4.92 -6.70
N LEU A 44 -9.84 5.68 -6.00
CA LEU A 44 -9.50 7.05 -6.39
C LEU A 44 -8.86 7.11 -7.78
N VAL A 45 -7.96 6.19 -8.12
CA VAL A 45 -7.36 6.16 -9.46
C VAL A 45 -8.43 5.89 -10.52
N GLU A 46 -9.34 4.94 -10.30
CA GLU A 46 -10.45 4.70 -11.23
C GLU A 46 -11.33 5.94 -11.43
N LEU A 47 -11.67 6.64 -10.35
CA LEU A 47 -12.44 7.89 -10.41
C LEU A 47 -11.71 8.99 -11.19
N LEU A 48 -10.38 9.07 -11.08
CA LEU A 48 -9.58 10.10 -11.76
C LEU A 48 -9.29 9.80 -13.23
N ARG A 49 -9.23 8.53 -13.65
CA ARG A 49 -8.92 8.11 -15.03
C ARG A 49 -9.72 8.87 -16.11
N PRO A 50 -11.07 8.94 -16.07
CA PRO A 50 -11.83 9.64 -17.11
C PRO A 50 -11.57 11.15 -17.14
N HIS A 51 -11.30 11.76 -15.98
CA HIS A 51 -10.97 13.18 -15.89
C HIS A 51 -9.57 13.47 -16.47
N LEU A 52 -8.59 12.62 -16.18
CA LEU A 52 -7.26 12.68 -16.76
C LEU A 52 -7.31 12.55 -18.28
N ALA A 53 -8.00 11.52 -18.79
CA ALA A 53 -8.14 11.29 -20.22
C ALA A 53 -8.79 12.49 -20.92
N LYS A 54 -9.89 13.03 -20.37
CA LYS A 54 -10.59 14.20 -20.92
C LYS A 54 -9.71 15.44 -20.95
N ALA A 55 -9.03 15.76 -19.84
CA ALA A 55 -8.17 16.93 -19.76
C ALA A 55 -7.00 16.82 -20.76
N TYR A 56 -6.39 15.64 -20.87
CA TYR A 56 -5.27 15.42 -21.78
C TYR A 56 -5.68 15.44 -23.26
N ALA A 57 -6.87 14.92 -23.59
CA ALA A 57 -7.42 15.02 -24.94
C ALA A 57 -7.62 16.48 -25.36
N GLN A 58 -8.07 17.36 -24.45
CA GLN A 58 -8.22 18.80 -24.73
C GLN A 58 -6.88 19.51 -25.01
N LEU A 59 -5.77 19.02 -24.43
CA LEU A 59 -4.43 19.56 -24.66
C LEU A 59 -3.80 19.08 -25.97
N THR A 60 -4.30 17.97 -26.52
CA THR A 60 -3.67 17.26 -27.65
C THR A 60 -4.58 17.20 -28.88
N ASP A 61 -5.69 17.94 -28.89
CA ASP A 61 -6.75 17.83 -29.89
C ASP A 61 -7.21 16.37 -30.12
N GLY A 62 -7.20 15.57 -29.04
CA GLY A 62 -7.57 14.15 -29.06
C GLY A 62 -6.54 13.21 -29.71
N SER A 63 -5.37 13.71 -30.13
CA SER A 63 -4.36 12.89 -30.82
C SER A 63 -3.62 11.90 -29.92
N LYS A 64 -3.72 12.04 -28.59
CA LYS A 64 -3.03 11.18 -27.62
C LYS A 64 -3.94 10.80 -26.46
N GLU A 65 -3.85 9.53 -26.07
CA GLU A 65 -4.50 9.01 -24.87
C GLU A 65 -3.57 9.11 -23.66
N ALA A 66 -4.14 9.40 -22.49
CA ALA A 66 -3.43 9.39 -21.21
C ALA A 66 -4.22 8.59 -20.17
N SER A 67 -3.50 7.75 -19.43
CA SER A 67 -4.03 6.97 -18.31
C SER A 67 -3.04 7.00 -17.14
N ALA A 68 -3.52 6.57 -15.97
CA ALA A 68 -2.70 6.45 -14.77
C ALA A 68 -2.91 5.09 -14.11
N MET A 69 -1.88 4.55 -13.47
CA MET A 69 -1.96 3.32 -12.69
C MET A 69 -1.38 3.54 -11.30
N TYR A 70 -1.98 2.93 -10.29
CA TYR A 70 -1.39 2.90 -8.96
C TYR A 70 -0.29 1.83 -8.91
N ARG A 71 0.94 2.22 -8.55
CA ARG A 71 2.04 1.28 -8.31
C ARG A 71 2.17 0.99 -6.82
N SER A 72 2.12 -0.29 -6.47
CA SER A 72 2.25 -0.78 -5.10
C SER A 72 3.41 -1.76 -4.98
N THR A 73 4.12 -1.75 -3.86
CA THR A 73 5.10 -2.80 -3.55
C THR A 73 4.45 -4.17 -3.40
N LEU A 74 3.17 -4.22 -3.02
CA LEU A 74 2.40 -5.47 -2.91
C LEU A 74 2.12 -6.11 -4.27
N GLN A 75 1.96 -5.30 -5.32
CA GLN A 75 1.75 -5.82 -6.67
C GLN A 75 3.01 -6.54 -7.17
N ASN A 76 4.18 -5.95 -6.92
CA ASN A 76 5.46 -6.55 -7.30
C ASN A 76 5.77 -7.86 -6.56
N LEU A 77 5.26 -8.03 -5.34
CA LEU A 77 5.37 -9.29 -4.60
C LEU A 77 4.49 -10.39 -5.22
N MET A 78 3.29 -10.06 -5.68
CA MET A 78 2.38 -11.01 -6.32
C MET A 78 2.87 -11.45 -7.71
N ASP A 79 3.59 -10.58 -8.42
CA ASP A 79 4.14 -10.87 -9.74
C ASP A 79 5.40 -11.75 -9.68
N ASP A 80 6.09 -11.83 -8.53
CA ASP A 80 7.35 -12.58 -8.33
C ASP A 80 7.13 -14.02 -7.83
N ASP A 81 5.92 -14.34 -7.35
CA ASP A 81 5.50 -15.69 -6.93
C ASP A 81 5.01 -16.56 -8.13
N GLY A 82 5.37 -16.20 -9.37
CA GLY A 82 4.97 -16.83 -10.63
C GLY A 82 6.01 -17.77 -11.27
#